data_AF-A0A1B6G375-F1
#
_entry.id   AF-A0A1B6G375-F1
#
_cell.length_a   1.000
_cell.length_b   1.000
_cell.length_c   1.000
_cell.angle_alpha   90.00
_cell.angle_beta   90.00
_cell.angle_gamma   90.00
#
_symmetry.space_group_name_H-M   'P 1'
#
loop_
_entity.id
_entity.type
_entity.pdbx_description
1 polymer ?
#
loop_
_entity_poly.entity_id
_entity_poly.type
_entity_poly.pdbx_seq_one_letter_code
_entity_poly.pdbx_strand_id
1 'polypeptide(L)'
;QRLGRLTTQPVHLTNVYKIGALAYDALNGHVLISDAAEKKVISLNPMTGETYILLAGQDIGRIEGMEVDPYGHNLYWADGERQTVEVLSLNTHKRKVLLHDLGGETPLDVALVPDDGLMFVALMGPKVVHIDRFSMDGDLKTRVHIADKNVLGPNVALAYDKHVHHIFWSDSGTGNIEAVDIDGMERTKVRELYHSPIDIAVIEDDIFWTSFGSAKLHWVNKYEDMSDSSKSLLLGLTQGLESVRLAVMTELVSGADHICQKNNGGCSHICLLSHNKHICACPFGMVLKQDGVTCEVPVHCQVGQYRCNTGECIQVSLRCNHRPDCPHGDDEVDCKQIMLSCARGMFSCHDGEKCVDHTKRCDGVWDCQDGSDEQGCSHMGC
;
A
#
# COMPACT_ATOMS: atom_id res chain seq x y z
N GLN A 1 33.23 -3.24 0.91
CA GLN A 1 34.38 -2.49 1.48
C GLN A 1 35.44 -2.22 0.41
N ARG A 2 35.73 -0.93 0.18
CA ARG A 2 36.67 -0.31 -0.80
C ARG A 2 36.38 -0.59 -2.29
N LEU A 3 35.91 0.45 -2.99
CA LEU A 3 35.70 0.57 -4.45
C LEU A 3 36.88 0.14 -5.36
N GLY A 4 38.00 -0.35 -4.82
CA GLY A 4 39.15 -0.86 -5.57
C GLY A 4 39.03 -2.33 -6.05
N ARG A 5 38.00 -3.07 -5.61
CA ARG A 5 37.66 -4.40 -6.13
C ARG A 5 36.15 -4.60 -6.14
N LEU A 6 35.46 -4.07 -7.16
CA LEU A 6 34.14 -4.56 -7.53
C LEU A 6 34.30 -6.02 -7.94
N THR A 7 33.94 -6.95 -7.06
CA THR A 7 33.87 -8.38 -7.37
C THR A 7 32.46 -8.70 -7.81
N THR A 8 32.33 -9.24 -9.03
CA THR A 8 31.03 -9.67 -9.57
C THR A 8 30.84 -11.16 -9.31
N GLN A 9 29.72 -11.52 -8.69
CA GLN A 9 29.28 -12.91 -8.58
C GLN A 9 27.97 -13.08 -9.37
N PRO A 10 28.00 -13.69 -10.56
CA PRO A 10 26.79 -13.89 -11.33
C PRO A 10 25.89 -14.94 -10.66
N VAL A 11 24.61 -14.62 -10.53
CA VAL A 11 23.57 -15.56 -10.10
C VAL A 11 22.60 -15.76 -11.26
N HIS A 12 22.46 -17.00 -11.69
CA HIS A 12 21.51 -17.36 -12.76
C HIS A 12 20.16 -17.70 -12.16
N LEU A 13 19.15 -16.88 -12.47
CA LEU A 13 17.77 -17.12 -12.08
C LEU A 13 17.05 -17.90 -13.18
N THR A 14 16.32 -18.94 -12.79
CA THR A 14 15.38 -19.64 -13.68
C THR A 14 13.97 -19.11 -13.42
N ASN A 15 13.13 -19.09 -14.46
CA ASN A 15 11.74 -18.63 -14.38
C ASN A 15 11.57 -17.16 -13.93
N VAL A 16 12.54 -16.30 -14.23
CA VAL A 16 12.43 -14.84 -14.12
C VAL A 16 12.58 -14.25 -15.52
N TYR A 17 11.56 -13.55 -16.00
CA TYR A 17 11.51 -13.13 -17.40
C TYR A 17 11.69 -11.62 -17.58
N LYS A 18 11.12 -10.79 -16.70
CA LYS A 18 11.31 -9.33 -16.76
C LYS A 18 11.40 -8.75 -15.36
N ILE A 19 12.62 -8.39 -14.94
CA ILE A 19 12.84 -7.75 -13.64
C ILE A 19 12.24 -6.34 -13.68
N GLY A 20 11.23 -6.09 -12.85
CA GLY A 20 10.58 -4.79 -12.71
C GLY A 20 11.35 -3.88 -11.78
N ALA A 21 11.60 -4.36 -10.57
CA ALA A 21 12.26 -3.66 -9.47
C ALA A 21 13.01 -4.67 -8.58
N LEU A 22 13.95 -4.16 -7.80
CA LEU A 22 14.70 -4.92 -6.80
C LEU A 22 14.63 -4.19 -5.46
N ALA A 23 14.61 -4.95 -4.37
CA ALA A 23 14.79 -4.42 -3.02
C ALA A 23 15.66 -5.37 -2.19
N TYR A 24 16.19 -4.92 -1.06
CA TYR A 24 17.03 -5.75 -0.19
C TYR A 24 16.47 -5.84 1.22
N ASP A 25 16.21 -7.08 1.64
CA ASP A 25 15.88 -7.40 3.02
C ASP A 25 17.17 -7.69 3.79
N ALA A 26 17.68 -6.66 4.47
CA ALA A 26 18.89 -6.76 5.28
C ALA A 26 18.75 -7.69 6.49
N LEU A 27 17.53 -7.93 6.98
CA LEU A 27 17.30 -8.79 8.15
C LEU A 27 17.55 -10.27 7.81
N ASN A 28 17.01 -10.73 6.68
CA ASN A 28 17.23 -12.10 6.21
C ASN A 28 18.42 -12.23 5.24
N GLY A 29 18.96 -11.10 4.77
CA GLY A 29 20.06 -11.06 3.80
C GLY A 29 19.62 -11.45 2.39
N HIS A 30 18.37 -11.22 2.03
CA HIS A 30 17.77 -11.66 0.77
C HIS A 30 17.50 -10.49 -0.18
N VAL A 31 17.65 -10.73 -1.48
CA VAL A 31 17.22 -9.79 -2.53
C VAL A 31 15.79 -10.13 -2.92
N LEU A 32 14.91 -9.14 -2.92
CA LEU A 32 13.53 -9.26 -3.38
C LEU A 32 13.44 -8.77 -4.82
N ILE A 33 12.81 -9.55 -5.68
CA ILE A 33 12.81 -9.36 -7.13
C ILE A 33 11.36 -9.38 -7.62
N SER A 34 10.89 -8.30 -8.24
CA SER A 34 9.62 -8.37 -8.98
C SER A 34 9.86 -8.89 -10.39
N ASP A 35 9.05 -9.88 -10.79
CA ASP A 35 8.93 -10.30 -12.17
C ASP A 35 7.66 -9.71 -12.77
N ALA A 36 7.83 -8.64 -13.54
CA ALA A 36 6.75 -7.89 -14.19
C ALA A 36 6.02 -8.70 -15.25
N ALA A 37 6.65 -9.71 -15.86
CA ALA A 37 6.00 -10.56 -16.86
C ALA A 37 5.10 -11.62 -16.20
N GLU A 38 5.58 -12.23 -15.12
CA GLU A 38 4.89 -13.31 -14.42
C GLU A 38 4.02 -12.84 -13.24
N LYS A 39 4.00 -11.53 -12.95
CA LYS A 39 3.19 -10.91 -11.89
C LYS A 39 3.43 -11.57 -10.53
N LYS A 40 4.70 -11.62 -10.12
CA LYS A 40 5.15 -12.21 -8.85
C LYS A 40 6.33 -11.46 -8.26
N VAL A 41 6.54 -11.64 -6.96
CA VAL A 41 7.74 -11.22 -6.22
C VAL A 41 8.43 -12.45 -5.68
N ILE A 42 9.73 -12.56 -5.95
CA ILE A 42 10.59 -13.67 -5.54
C ILE A 42 11.59 -13.16 -4.50
N SER A 43 11.86 -13.96 -3.47
CA SER A 43 13.00 -13.76 -2.59
C SER A 43 14.15 -14.65 -3.05
N LEU A 44 15.35 -14.08 -3.14
CA LEU A 44 16.60 -14.72 -3.54
C LEU A 44 17.61 -14.58 -2.40
N ASN A 45 18.20 -15.70 -1.97
CA ASN A 45 19.42 -15.66 -1.18
C ASN A 45 20.62 -15.48 -2.13
N PRO A 46 21.33 -14.33 -2.11
CA PRO A 46 22.41 -14.06 -3.05
C PRO A 46 23.65 -14.94 -2.83
N MET A 47 23.80 -15.54 -1.66
CA MET A 47 24.94 -16.40 -1.31
C MET A 47 24.74 -17.84 -1.77
N THR A 48 23.53 -18.39 -1.60
CA THR A 48 23.21 -19.78 -1.96
C THR A 48 22.57 -19.93 -3.33
N GLY A 49 21.98 -18.86 -3.87
CA GLY A 49 21.15 -18.91 -5.09
C GLY A 49 19.75 -19.48 -4.87
N GLU A 50 19.37 -19.79 -3.62
CA GLU A 50 18.05 -20.32 -3.29
C GLU A 50 16.96 -19.27 -3.50
N THR A 51 15.82 -19.68 -4.06
CA THR A 51 14.69 -18.79 -4.33
C THR A 51 13.37 -19.36 -3.86
N TYR A 52 12.46 -18.48 -3.41
CA TYR A 52 11.06 -18.82 -3.15
C TYR A 52 10.13 -17.67 -3.54
N ILE A 53 8.88 -18.02 -3.85
CA ILE A 53 7.86 -17.03 -4.23
C ILE A 53 7.33 -16.38 -2.95
N LEU A 54 7.50 -15.06 -2.83
CA LEU A 54 6.97 -14.26 -1.72
C LEU A 54 5.53 -13.83 -1.98
N LEU A 55 5.24 -13.41 -3.20
CA LEU A 55 3.90 -13.03 -3.66
C LEU A 55 3.71 -13.48 -5.10
N ALA A 56 2.52 -13.98 -5.45
CA ALA A 56 2.14 -14.25 -6.83
C ALA A 56 0.62 -14.17 -6.96
N GLY A 57 0.13 -13.78 -8.13
CA GLY A 57 -1.29 -13.88 -8.46
C GLY A 57 -1.82 -12.68 -9.24
N GLN A 58 -3.13 -12.72 -9.49
CA GLN A 58 -3.83 -11.68 -10.25
C GLN A 58 -3.85 -10.33 -9.56
N ASP A 59 -3.58 -10.32 -8.24
CA ASP A 59 -3.51 -9.11 -7.46
C ASP A 59 -2.16 -8.37 -7.56
N ILE A 60 -1.30 -8.74 -8.49
CA ILE A 60 -0.02 -8.07 -8.74
C ILE A 60 -0.03 -7.59 -10.19
N GLY A 61 0.23 -6.30 -10.39
CA GLY A 61 0.38 -5.69 -11.70
C GLY A 61 1.86 -5.58 -12.07
N ARG A 62 2.24 -4.42 -12.58
CA ARG A 62 3.61 -4.12 -12.98
C ARG A 62 4.28 -3.31 -11.88
N ILE A 63 5.09 -3.99 -11.08
CA ILE A 63 5.87 -3.36 -10.01
C ILE A 63 7.12 -2.71 -10.62
N GLU A 64 7.16 -1.38 -10.54
CA GLU A 64 8.24 -0.56 -11.12
C GLU A 64 9.24 -0.06 -10.07
N GLY A 65 8.81 0.00 -8.80
CA GLY A 65 9.64 0.40 -7.65
C GLY A 65 9.33 -0.40 -6.40
N MET A 66 10.35 -0.71 -5.60
CA MET A 66 10.24 -1.51 -4.38
C MET A 66 11.27 -1.10 -3.34
N GLU A 67 10.86 -1.02 -2.09
CA GLU A 67 11.78 -0.75 -0.98
C GLU A 67 11.39 -1.52 0.29
N VAL A 68 12.40 -1.87 1.09
CA VAL A 68 12.18 -2.57 2.37
C VAL A 68 12.40 -1.59 3.52
N ASP A 69 11.39 -1.50 4.39
CA ASP A 69 11.50 -0.82 5.69
C ASP A 69 12.28 -1.73 6.66
N PRO A 70 13.50 -1.34 7.08
CA PRO A 70 14.34 -2.15 7.96
C PRO A 70 13.83 -2.21 9.41
N TYR A 71 12.89 -1.33 9.78
CA TYR A 71 12.37 -1.25 11.13
C TYR A 71 11.05 -1.99 11.31
N GLY A 72 10.09 -1.75 10.40
CA GLY A 72 8.82 -2.49 10.38
C GLY A 72 8.93 -3.88 9.78
N HIS A 73 10.04 -4.18 9.10
CA HIS A 73 10.24 -5.39 8.28
C HIS A 73 9.06 -5.57 7.32
N ASN A 74 8.83 -4.51 6.54
CA ASN A 74 7.75 -4.40 5.57
C ASN A 74 8.33 -4.10 4.19
N LEU A 75 7.81 -4.76 3.16
CA LEU A 75 8.09 -4.46 1.78
C LEU A 75 7.04 -3.48 1.26
N TYR A 76 7.48 -2.33 0.74
CA TYR A 76 6.66 -1.34 0.04
C TYR A 76 6.91 -1.45 -1.46
N TRP A 77 5.87 -1.23 -2.27
CA TRP A 77 6.05 -1.18 -3.72
C TRP A 77 5.06 -0.27 -4.43
N ALA A 78 5.52 0.24 -5.57
CA ALA A 78 4.75 1.01 -6.53
C ALA A 78 4.29 0.10 -7.68
N ASP A 79 2.97 -0.11 -7.80
CA ASP A 79 2.36 -0.88 -8.88
C ASP A 79 1.76 0.06 -9.92
N GLY A 80 2.44 0.17 -11.07
CA GLY A 80 2.05 1.10 -12.12
C GLY A 80 0.83 0.63 -12.93
N GLU A 81 0.55 -0.68 -12.98
CA GLU A 81 -0.62 -1.23 -13.70
C GLU A 81 -1.88 -1.13 -12.84
N ARG A 82 -1.76 -1.37 -11.53
CA ARG A 82 -2.86 -1.23 -10.56
C ARG A 82 -3.07 0.20 -10.08
N GLN A 83 -2.10 1.10 -10.33
CA GLN A 83 -2.08 2.47 -9.84
C GLN A 83 -2.16 2.54 -8.30
N THR A 84 -1.41 1.67 -7.63
CA THR A 84 -1.39 1.55 -6.17
C THR A 84 0.02 1.65 -5.60
N VAL A 85 0.12 2.14 -4.37
CA VAL A 85 1.28 1.90 -3.50
C VAL A 85 0.82 1.01 -2.37
N GLU A 86 1.57 -0.06 -2.11
CA GLU A 86 1.14 -1.13 -1.23
C GLU A 86 2.24 -1.57 -0.28
N VAL A 87 1.84 -2.29 0.76
CA VAL A 87 2.75 -2.81 1.77
C VAL A 87 2.45 -4.28 2.08
N LEU A 88 3.50 -5.06 2.28
CA LEU A 88 3.48 -6.43 2.77
C LEU A 88 4.36 -6.51 4.02
N SER A 89 3.79 -6.93 5.14
CA SER A 89 4.62 -7.33 6.28
C SER A 89 5.36 -8.62 5.94
N LEU A 90 6.69 -8.58 5.98
CA LEU A 90 7.54 -9.75 5.78
C LEU A 90 7.52 -10.69 7.01
N ASN A 91 7.05 -10.19 8.16
CA ASN A 91 6.83 -10.98 9.36
C ASN A 91 5.52 -11.77 9.33
N THR A 92 4.40 -11.08 9.07
CA THR A 92 3.06 -11.70 9.19
C THR A 92 2.48 -12.19 7.86
N HIS A 93 3.15 -11.88 6.74
CA HIS A 93 2.69 -12.13 5.38
C HIS A 93 1.31 -11.51 5.10
N LYS A 94 1.06 -10.33 5.69
CA LYS A 94 -0.18 -9.58 5.56
C LYS A 94 0.03 -8.35 4.69
N ARG A 95 -0.84 -8.22 3.69
CA ARG A 95 -0.79 -7.18 2.65
C ARG A 95 -1.89 -6.15 2.85
N LYS A 96 -1.57 -4.88 2.60
CA LYS A 96 -2.51 -3.76 2.59
C LYS A 96 -2.19 -2.81 1.43
N VAL A 97 -3.24 -2.32 0.76
CA VAL A 97 -3.14 -1.20 -0.18
C VAL A 97 -3.07 0.10 0.63
N LEU A 98 -2.00 0.90 0.45
CA LEU A 98 -1.79 2.15 1.18
C LEU A 98 -2.35 3.34 0.41
N LEU A 99 -1.94 3.48 -0.85
CA LEU A 99 -2.41 4.51 -1.75
C LEU A 99 -3.16 3.87 -2.92
N HIS A 100 -4.34 4.40 -3.22
CA HIS A 100 -5.18 4.06 -4.36
C HIS A 100 -5.98 5.29 -4.79
N ASP A 101 -6.70 5.20 -5.91
CA ASP A 101 -7.53 6.29 -6.45
C ASP A 101 -6.78 7.64 -6.56
N LEU A 102 -5.51 7.58 -6.99
CA LEU A 102 -4.61 8.74 -7.12
C LEU A 102 -4.98 9.65 -8.31
N GLY A 103 -6.26 9.80 -8.64
CA GLY A 103 -6.71 10.69 -9.71
C GLY A 103 -6.21 10.30 -11.11
N GLY A 104 -5.89 9.01 -11.31
CA GLY A 104 -5.29 8.50 -12.55
C GLY A 104 -3.77 8.68 -12.65
N GLU A 105 -3.10 9.07 -11.57
CA GLU A 105 -1.65 9.06 -11.47
C GLU A 105 -1.12 7.62 -11.37
N THR A 106 -0.05 7.33 -12.12
CA THR A 106 0.61 6.04 -12.13
C THR A 106 1.90 6.10 -11.30
N PRO A 107 2.02 5.35 -10.20
CA PRO A 107 3.27 5.22 -9.45
C PRO A 107 4.38 4.62 -10.32
N LEU A 108 5.54 5.26 -10.30
CA LEU A 108 6.74 4.85 -11.03
C LEU A 108 7.79 4.25 -10.10
N ASP A 109 7.98 4.83 -8.92
CA ASP A 109 8.94 4.36 -7.94
C ASP A 109 8.59 4.84 -6.52
N VAL A 110 9.18 4.21 -5.51
CA VAL A 110 9.03 4.54 -4.08
C VAL A 110 10.39 4.57 -3.39
N ALA A 111 10.66 5.62 -2.61
CA ALA A 111 11.80 5.68 -1.70
C ALA A 111 11.31 5.88 -0.26
N LEU A 112 11.92 5.17 0.70
CA LEU A 112 11.55 5.23 2.10
C LEU A 112 12.52 6.10 2.90
N VAL A 113 11.97 6.84 3.87
CA VAL A 113 12.72 7.58 4.89
C VAL A 113 12.20 7.09 6.26
N PRO A 114 12.65 5.90 6.72
CA PRO A 114 12.04 5.23 7.86
C PRO A 114 12.21 5.99 9.17
N ASP A 115 13.35 6.65 9.39
CA ASP A 115 13.62 7.41 10.63
C ASP A 115 12.58 8.52 10.89
N ASP A 116 12.03 9.10 9.83
CA ASP A 116 11.00 10.15 9.88
C ASP A 116 9.57 9.61 9.65
N GLY A 117 9.44 8.34 9.23
CA GLY A 117 8.17 7.72 8.88
C GLY A 117 7.55 8.30 7.60
N LEU A 118 8.38 8.63 6.61
CA LEU A 118 7.99 9.25 5.34
C LEU A 118 8.32 8.32 4.16
N MET A 119 7.53 8.43 3.10
CA MET A 119 7.81 7.80 1.81
C MET A 119 7.65 8.83 0.69
N PHE A 120 8.50 8.72 -0.31
CA PHE A 120 8.45 9.51 -1.53
C PHE A 120 8.00 8.62 -2.67
N VAL A 121 7.11 9.13 -3.50
CA VAL A 121 6.55 8.40 -4.63
C VAL A 121 6.69 9.26 -5.88
N ALA A 122 7.34 8.70 -6.89
CA ALA A 122 7.33 9.29 -8.23
C ALA A 122 6.01 8.92 -8.91
N LEU A 123 5.27 9.91 -9.38
CA LEU A 123 3.92 9.78 -9.91
C LEU A 123 3.85 10.35 -11.32
N MET A 124 3.46 9.53 -12.27
CA MET A 124 3.15 9.94 -13.64
C MET A 124 1.67 10.30 -13.75
N GLY A 125 1.37 11.59 -13.71
CA GLY A 125 0.04 12.10 -14.01
C GLY A 125 -0.22 12.22 -15.52
N PRO A 126 -1.45 12.56 -15.92
CA PRO A 126 -1.82 12.70 -17.34
C PRO A 126 -1.16 13.89 -18.04
N LYS A 127 -0.62 14.85 -17.30
CA LYS A 127 -0.04 16.10 -17.84
C LYS A 127 1.42 16.31 -17.46
N VAL A 128 1.81 15.90 -16.25
CA VAL A 128 3.14 16.10 -15.68
C VAL A 128 3.52 14.87 -14.87
N VAL A 129 4.82 14.63 -14.77
CA VAL A 129 5.38 13.71 -13.78
C VAL A 129 5.79 14.56 -12.59
N HIS A 130 5.58 14.06 -11.38
CA HIS A 130 5.94 14.76 -10.15
C HIS A 130 6.36 13.77 -9.08
N ILE A 131 7.07 14.27 -8.07
CA ILE A 131 7.50 13.53 -6.89
C ILE A 131 6.74 14.11 -5.71
N ASP A 132 6.06 13.23 -4.99
CA ASP A 132 5.27 13.60 -3.82
C ASP A 132 5.75 12.82 -2.59
N ARG A 133 5.62 13.47 -1.44
CA ARG A 133 5.90 12.90 -0.13
C ARG A 133 4.61 12.54 0.58
N PHE A 134 4.62 11.39 1.25
CA PHE A 134 3.53 10.88 2.07
C PHE A 134 4.09 10.34 3.38
N SER A 135 3.21 10.17 4.36
CA SER A 135 3.46 9.29 5.49
C SER A 135 3.56 7.83 5.03
N MET A 136 4.42 7.02 5.66
CA MET A 136 4.55 5.58 5.33
C MET A 136 3.28 4.77 5.64
N ASP A 137 2.33 5.30 6.39
CA ASP A 137 1.01 4.69 6.58
C ASP A 137 0.00 4.93 5.44
N GLY A 138 0.38 5.74 4.44
CA GLY A 138 -0.46 6.07 3.30
C GLY A 138 -1.58 7.07 3.60
N ASP A 139 -1.53 7.84 4.70
CA ASP A 139 -2.53 8.89 4.94
C ASP A 139 -2.46 9.98 3.87
N LEU A 140 -3.41 10.00 2.95
CA LEU A 140 -3.51 10.98 1.86
C LEU A 140 -3.54 12.44 2.35
N LYS A 141 -3.95 12.70 3.60
CA LYS A 141 -3.92 14.06 4.18
C LYS A 141 -2.49 14.59 4.39
N THR A 142 -1.51 13.69 4.41
CA THR A 142 -0.09 14.02 4.59
C THR A 142 0.65 14.25 3.27
N ARG A 143 -0.06 14.15 2.13
CA ARG A 143 0.51 14.37 0.79
C ARG A 143 1.09 15.78 0.68
N VAL A 144 2.36 15.87 0.29
CA VAL A 144 3.06 17.13 -0.02
C VAL A 144 3.72 17.01 -1.39
N HIS A 145 3.49 17.98 -2.26
CA HIS A 145 4.16 18.06 -3.57
C HIS A 145 5.60 18.56 -3.40
N ILE A 146 6.57 17.76 -3.85
CA ILE A 146 8.01 18.04 -3.65
C ILE A 146 8.62 18.60 -4.93
N ALA A 147 8.38 17.95 -6.07
CA ALA A 147 8.94 18.38 -7.35
C ALA A 147 7.99 18.08 -8.51
N ASP A 148 7.59 19.13 -9.24
CA ASP A 148 6.71 19.06 -10.41
C ASP A 148 7.36 19.69 -11.67
N LYS A 149 8.18 20.72 -11.48
CA LYS A 149 8.91 21.39 -12.57
C LYS A 149 10.08 20.54 -13.04
N ASN A 150 10.28 20.45 -14.35
CA ASN A 150 11.39 19.71 -14.97
C ASN A 150 11.52 18.27 -14.45
N VAL A 151 10.38 17.60 -14.26
CA VAL A 151 10.32 16.15 -14.10
C VAL A 151 9.48 15.63 -15.27
N LEU A 152 10.09 14.84 -16.16
CA LEU A 152 9.50 14.49 -17.47
C LEU A 152 9.20 13.00 -17.62
N GLY A 153 9.98 12.10 -17.01
CA GLY A 153 9.78 10.65 -17.12
C GLY A 153 10.02 10.11 -18.55
N PRO A 154 9.50 8.94 -18.93
CA PRO A 154 8.55 8.10 -18.19
C PRO A 154 9.19 7.25 -17.09
N ASN A 155 10.52 7.13 -17.03
CA ASN A 155 11.21 6.46 -15.92
C ASN A 155 11.78 7.52 -14.99
N VAL A 156 11.34 7.48 -13.73
CA VAL A 156 11.90 8.26 -12.63
C VAL A 156 12.20 7.29 -11.51
N ALA A 157 13.48 7.14 -11.18
CA ALA A 157 13.93 6.29 -10.07
C ALA A 157 14.41 7.17 -8.92
N LEU A 158 14.08 6.79 -7.69
CA LEU A 158 14.31 7.51 -6.45
C LEU A 158 15.35 6.77 -5.59
N ALA A 159 16.17 7.51 -4.88
CA ALA A 159 17.05 6.96 -3.85
C ALA A 159 17.17 7.94 -2.68
N TYR A 160 17.12 7.42 -1.46
CA TYR A 160 17.29 8.21 -0.24
C TYR A 160 18.71 8.07 0.31
N ASP A 161 19.32 9.19 0.68
CA ASP A 161 20.59 9.21 1.39
C ASP A 161 20.41 9.74 2.82
N LYS A 162 20.55 8.83 3.79
CA LYS A 162 20.44 9.14 5.22
C LYS A 162 21.51 10.09 5.75
N HIS A 163 22.68 10.20 5.11
CA HIS A 163 23.79 11.00 5.62
C HIS A 163 23.61 12.49 5.36
N VAL A 164 22.99 12.82 4.22
CA VAL A 164 22.68 14.20 3.84
C VAL A 164 21.20 14.54 3.99
N HIS A 165 20.35 13.55 4.27
CA HIS A 165 18.90 13.73 4.44
C HIS A 165 18.23 14.29 3.17
N HIS A 166 18.60 13.71 2.02
CA HIS A 166 18.10 14.13 0.70
C HIS A 166 17.53 12.94 -0.08
N ILE A 167 16.54 13.25 -0.92
CA ILE A 167 16.04 12.37 -1.97
C ILE A 167 16.76 12.75 -3.27
N PHE A 168 17.37 11.75 -3.88
CA PHE A 168 17.95 11.80 -5.21
C PHE A 168 16.99 11.16 -6.18
N TRP A 169 16.94 11.68 -7.41
CA TRP A 169 16.24 10.98 -8.48
C TRP A 169 16.98 11.09 -9.80
N SER A 170 16.84 10.04 -10.59
CA SER A 170 17.23 10.05 -11.99
C SER A 170 15.99 10.13 -12.87
N ASP A 171 16.02 10.96 -13.91
CA ASP A 171 14.89 11.17 -14.80
C ASP A 171 15.29 10.89 -16.25
N SER A 172 14.64 9.89 -16.86
CA SER A 172 14.91 9.48 -18.24
C SER A 172 14.59 10.54 -19.29
N GLY A 173 13.64 11.44 -18.99
CA GLY A 173 13.13 12.43 -19.92
C GLY A 173 13.95 13.72 -19.92
N THR A 174 14.48 14.11 -18.75
CA THR A 174 15.40 15.26 -18.67
C THR A 174 16.86 14.86 -18.81
N GLY A 175 17.20 13.59 -18.61
CA GLY A 175 18.58 13.12 -18.57
C GLY A 175 19.36 13.74 -17.42
N ASN A 176 18.74 13.98 -16.27
CA ASN A 176 19.45 14.54 -15.11
C ASN A 176 19.36 13.61 -13.90
N ILE A 177 20.34 13.77 -13.01
CA ILE A 177 20.24 13.39 -11.61
C ILE A 177 20.08 14.67 -10.82
N GLU A 178 19.05 14.73 -10.00
CA GLU A 178 18.75 15.86 -9.14
C GLU A 178 18.59 15.39 -7.70
N ALA A 179 18.73 16.31 -6.77
CA ALA A 179 18.56 16.08 -5.34
C ALA A 179 17.74 17.20 -4.71
N VAL A 180 17.02 16.85 -3.66
CA VAL A 180 16.25 17.79 -2.84
C VAL A 180 16.26 17.28 -1.41
N ASP A 181 16.23 18.17 -0.44
CA ASP A 181 16.05 17.74 0.95
C ASP A 181 14.65 17.11 1.14
N ILE A 182 14.45 16.38 2.24
CA ILE A 182 13.18 15.69 2.50
C ILE A 182 11.97 16.63 2.69
N ASP A 183 12.20 17.93 2.91
CA ASP A 183 11.15 18.95 3.04
C ASP A 183 10.84 19.64 1.71
N GLY A 184 11.57 19.29 0.64
CA GLY A 184 11.42 19.86 -0.68
C GLY A 184 12.15 21.19 -0.87
N MET A 185 13.04 21.56 0.05
CA MET A 185 13.89 22.74 -0.11
C MET A 185 15.23 22.37 -0.76
N GLU A 186 15.99 23.41 -1.14
CA GLU A 186 17.36 23.27 -1.67
C GLU A 186 17.52 22.32 -2.88
N ARG A 187 16.52 22.28 -3.77
CA ARG A 187 16.60 21.48 -5.00
C ARG A 187 17.83 21.87 -5.84
N THR A 188 18.67 20.88 -6.14
CA THR A 188 19.90 21.03 -6.91
C THR A 188 20.00 20.00 -8.02
N LYS A 189 20.57 20.41 -9.16
CA LYS A 189 20.99 19.47 -10.21
C LYS A 189 22.36 18.91 -9.84
N VAL A 190 22.44 17.61 -9.64
CA VAL A 190 23.67 16.89 -9.24
C VAL A 190 24.48 16.47 -10.46
N ARG A 191 23.80 16.04 -11.53
CA ARG A 191 24.46 15.58 -12.75
C ARG A 191 23.57 15.76 -13.98
N GLU A 192 24.19 16.08 -15.10
CA GLU A 192 23.58 15.98 -16.43
C GLU A 192 24.12 14.73 -17.11
N LEU A 193 23.21 13.92 -17.64
CA LEU A 193 23.45 12.62 -18.24
C LEU A 193 23.11 12.69 -19.73
N TYR A 194 24.04 12.26 -20.57
CA TYR A 194 23.83 12.20 -22.03
C TYR A 194 23.09 10.93 -22.49
N HIS A 195 22.48 10.20 -21.56
CA HIS A 195 21.77 8.94 -21.80
C HIS A 195 20.51 8.90 -20.94
N SER A 196 19.55 8.03 -21.27
CA SER A 196 18.33 7.84 -20.48
C SER A 196 18.61 6.96 -19.26
N PRO A 197 18.71 7.51 -18.03
CA PRO A 197 18.82 6.70 -16.84
C PRO A 197 17.59 5.82 -16.63
N ILE A 198 17.79 4.71 -15.93
CA ILE A 198 16.76 3.69 -15.68
C ILE A 198 16.58 3.43 -14.20
N ASP A 199 17.68 3.44 -13.45
CA ASP A 199 17.69 3.18 -12.02
C ASP A 199 18.84 3.96 -11.37
N ILE A 200 18.70 4.26 -10.08
CA ILE A 200 19.66 5.02 -9.29
C ILE A 200 19.83 4.38 -7.91
N ALA A 201 21.05 4.44 -7.37
CA ALA A 201 21.33 4.03 -6.01
C ALA A 201 22.36 4.97 -5.38
N VAL A 202 22.28 5.17 -4.07
CA VAL A 202 23.26 5.96 -3.32
C VAL A 202 23.94 5.08 -2.28
N ILE A 203 25.27 5.10 -2.28
CA ILE A 203 26.08 4.35 -1.31
C ILE A 203 27.19 5.27 -0.84
N GLU A 204 27.20 5.59 0.47
CA GLU A 204 28.17 6.48 1.07
C GLU A 204 28.22 7.84 0.33
N ASP A 205 29.34 8.16 -0.32
CA ASP A 205 29.52 9.42 -1.04
C ASP A 205 29.30 9.29 -2.56
N ASP A 206 29.00 8.08 -3.06
CA ASP A 206 28.89 7.81 -4.49
C ASP A 206 27.43 7.58 -4.90
N ILE A 207 27.06 8.16 -6.05
CA ILE A 207 25.78 7.93 -6.73
C ILE A 207 26.04 6.98 -7.90
N PHE A 208 25.25 5.92 -7.97
CA PHE A 208 25.30 4.90 -9.01
C PHE A 208 24.05 5.00 -9.88
N TRP A 209 24.20 4.77 -11.19
CA TRP A 209 23.07 4.70 -12.09
C TRP A 209 23.28 3.70 -13.23
N THR A 210 22.16 3.26 -13.79
CA THR A 210 22.10 2.44 -15.01
C THR A 210 21.40 3.20 -16.12
N SER A 211 21.51 2.73 -17.36
CA SER A 211 20.92 3.41 -18.52
C SER A 211 20.27 2.43 -19.46
N PHE A 212 19.24 2.90 -20.16
CA PHE A 212 18.48 2.08 -21.10
C PHE A 212 19.38 1.48 -22.18
N GLY A 213 19.25 0.17 -22.42
CA GLY A 213 20.05 -0.53 -23.43
C GLY A 213 21.56 -0.62 -23.14
N SER A 214 22.00 -0.22 -21.93
CA SER A 214 23.41 -0.24 -21.54
C SER A 214 23.70 -1.33 -20.51
N ALA A 215 24.71 -2.15 -20.80
CA ALA A 215 25.25 -3.13 -19.85
C ALA A 215 26.32 -2.51 -18.92
N LYS A 216 26.27 -1.19 -18.70
CA LYS A 216 27.23 -0.48 -17.85
C LYS A 216 26.58 0.01 -16.57
N LEU A 217 27.29 -0.17 -15.47
CA LEU A 217 27.06 0.54 -14.23
C LEU A 217 27.94 1.79 -14.22
N HIS A 218 27.35 2.95 -13.96
CA HIS A 218 28.06 4.21 -13.86
C HIS A 218 28.03 4.72 -12.42
N TRP A 219 29.06 5.47 -12.02
CA TRP A 219 29.04 6.14 -10.72
C TRP A 219 29.93 7.39 -10.67
N VAL A 220 29.59 8.29 -9.75
CA VAL A 220 30.34 9.52 -9.48
C VAL A 220 30.22 9.88 -8.00
N ASN A 221 31.22 10.59 -7.47
CA ASN A 221 31.11 11.15 -6.14
C ASN A 221 30.12 12.32 -6.14
N LYS A 222 29.17 12.34 -5.20
CA LYS A 222 28.08 13.33 -5.15
C LYS A 222 28.55 14.77 -4.89
N TYR A 223 29.77 14.96 -4.41
CA TYR A 223 30.37 16.26 -4.16
C TYR A 223 31.32 16.72 -5.29
N GLU A 224 31.56 15.88 -6.30
CA GLU A 224 32.43 16.21 -7.41
C GLU A 224 31.72 17.16 -8.39
N ASP A 225 32.46 18.14 -8.91
CA ASP A 225 31.93 19.11 -9.87
C ASP A 225 31.36 18.44 -11.14
N MET A 226 30.60 19.21 -11.92
CA MET A 226 29.94 18.77 -13.16
C MET A 226 30.91 18.35 -14.29
N SER A 227 32.22 18.23 -14.02
CA SER A 227 33.19 17.66 -14.95
C SER A 227 32.88 16.20 -15.29
N ASP A 228 33.28 15.74 -16.48
CA ASP A 228 32.99 14.39 -17.01
C ASP A 228 33.86 13.29 -16.37
N SER A 229 33.99 13.30 -15.05
CA SER A 229 34.81 12.39 -14.23
C SER A 229 34.10 11.08 -13.88
N SER A 230 32.92 10.82 -14.46
CA SER A 230 32.13 9.64 -14.14
C SER A 230 32.90 8.35 -14.45
N LYS A 231 32.82 7.39 -13.53
CA LYS A 231 33.40 6.06 -13.69
C LYS A 231 32.36 5.12 -14.26
N SER A 232 32.80 4.07 -14.94
CA SER A 232 31.89 3.03 -15.44
C SER A 232 32.51 1.63 -15.39
N LEU A 233 31.65 0.63 -15.23
CA LEU A 233 31.98 -0.79 -15.22
C LEU A 233 31.06 -1.52 -16.21
N LEU A 234 31.66 -2.29 -17.13
CA LEU A 234 30.91 -3.18 -18.00
C LEU A 234 30.54 -4.46 -17.24
N LEU A 235 29.25 -4.76 -17.15
CA LEU A 235 28.71 -5.87 -16.35
C LEU A 235 28.84 -7.25 -17.03
N GLY A 236 29.41 -7.32 -18.24
CA GLY A 236 29.58 -8.57 -18.99
C GLY A 236 28.27 -9.19 -19.49
N LEU A 237 27.18 -8.42 -19.51
CA LEU A 237 25.87 -8.86 -20.01
C LEU A 237 25.85 -8.77 -21.55
N THR A 238 25.38 -9.81 -22.23
CA THR A 238 25.33 -9.86 -23.71
C THR A 238 23.90 -9.67 -24.26
N GLN A 239 23.78 -9.54 -25.59
CA GLN A 239 22.68 -8.98 -26.39
C GLN A 239 21.24 -9.17 -25.88
N GLY A 240 20.38 -8.16 -26.11
CA GLY A 240 18.95 -8.18 -25.77
C GLY A 240 18.59 -7.47 -24.45
N LEU A 241 19.50 -6.68 -23.91
CA LEU A 241 19.32 -6.03 -22.61
C LEU A 241 18.45 -4.76 -22.73
N GLU A 242 17.28 -4.78 -22.09
CA GLU A 242 16.39 -3.61 -22.02
C GLU A 242 16.79 -2.67 -20.87
N SER A 243 16.97 -3.23 -19.67
CA SER A 243 17.20 -2.48 -18.43
C SER A 243 18.07 -3.26 -17.44
N VAL A 244 18.76 -2.54 -16.57
CA VAL A 244 19.45 -3.08 -15.38
C VAL A 244 18.87 -2.38 -14.16
N ARG A 245 18.37 -3.15 -13.20
CA ARG A 245 17.88 -2.64 -11.91
C ARG A 245 18.94 -2.76 -10.83
N LEU A 246 18.89 -1.88 -9.84
CA LEU A 246 19.81 -1.79 -8.71
C LEU A 246 19.05 -2.08 -7.42
N ALA A 247 19.76 -2.64 -6.45
CA ALA A 247 19.35 -2.68 -5.05
C ALA A 247 20.58 -2.52 -4.18
N VAL A 248 20.47 -1.74 -3.11
CA VAL A 248 21.58 -1.50 -2.19
C VAL A 248 21.57 -2.57 -1.11
N MET A 249 22.62 -3.39 -1.09
CA MET A 249 22.83 -4.37 -0.02
C MET A 249 23.49 -3.68 1.17
N THR A 250 22.72 -3.39 2.22
CA THR A 250 23.19 -2.74 3.44
C THR A 250 23.36 -3.75 4.57
N GLU A 251 24.27 -3.47 5.51
CA GLU A 251 24.30 -4.24 6.76
C GLU A 251 23.05 -3.96 7.60
N LEU A 252 22.70 -4.95 8.43
CA LEU A 252 21.64 -4.84 9.43
C LEU A 252 21.89 -3.61 10.30
N VAL A 253 20.93 -2.69 10.35
CA VAL A 253 21.00 -1.52 11.23
C VAL A 253 21.00 -2.05 12.67
N SER A 254 22.13 -1.94 13.37
CA SER A 254 22.29 -2.42 14.76
C SER A 254 21.54 -1.57 15.80
N GLY A 255 20.51 -0.83 15.38
CA GLY A 255 19.64 -0.03 16.23
C GLY A 255 18.47 -0.87 16.73
N ALA A 256 18.74 -1.83 17.62
CA ALA A 256 17.78 -2.76 18.23
C ALA A 256 16.71 -2.10 19.13
N ASP A 257 16.40 -0.83 18.92
CA ASP A 257 15.52 -0.04 19.79
C ASP A 257 14.31 0.57 19.09
N HIS A 258 14.12 0.30 17.79
CA HIS A 258 12.99 0.87 17.06
C HIS A 258 11.65 0.19 17.46
N ILE A 259 10.59 0.99 17.63
CA ILE A 259 9.33 0.53 18.22
C ILE A 259 8.68 -0.63 17.45
N CYS A 260 8.68 -0.60 16.12
CA CYS A 260 8.14 -1.70 15.31
C CYS A 260 8.99 -2.97 15.33
N GLN A 261 10.29 -2.90 15.66
CA GLN A 261 11.12 -4.09 15.81
C GLN A 261 10.80 -4.84 17.11
N LYS A 262 10.34 -4.12 18.14
CA LYS A 262 9.95 -4.70 19.42
C LYS A 262 8.50 -5.16 19.38
N ASN A 263 8.29 -6.48 19.33
CA ASN A 263 6.96 -7.09 19.36
C ASN A 263 6.00 -6.47 18.33
N ASN A 264 6.50 -6.17 17.12
CA ASN A 264 5.73 -5.53 16.04
C ASN A 264 5.05 -4.21 16.46
N GLY A 265 5.65 -3.45 17.39
CA GLY A 265 5.04 -2.23 17.96
C GLY A 265 3.75 -2.48 18.75
N GLY A 266 3.47 -3.74 19.13
CA GLY A 266 2.21 -4.19 19.70
C GLY A 266 1.13 -4.54 18.67
N CYS A 267 1.40 -4.35 17.38
CA CYS A 267 0.43 -4.55 16.31
C CYS A 267 0.19 -6.05 16.04
N SER A 268 -1.08 -6.42 15.92
CA SER A 268 -1.47 -7.80 15.59
C SER A 268 -1.07 -8.24 14.17
N HIS A 269 -0.97 -7.30 13.22
CA HIS A 269 -0.70 -7.62 11.80
C HIS A 269 0.46 -6.80 11.23
N ILE A 270 0.28 -5.51 10.98
CA ILE A 270 1.28 -4.66 10.32
C ILE A 270 1.58 -3.45 11.21
N CYS A 271 2.86 -3.20 11.50
CA CYS A 271 3.34 -1.97 12.15
C CYS A 271 3.89 -1.04 11.09
N LEU A 272 3.28 0.14 10.92
CA LEU A 272 3.70 1.14 9.95
C LEU A 272 4.24 2.37 10.67
N LEU A 273 5.32 2.93 10.12
CA LEU A 273 5.82 4.22 10.54
C LEU A 273 4.97 5.35 9.94
N SER A 274 4.83 6.45 10.66
CA SER A 274 3.94 7.55 10.28
C SER A 274 4.39 8.82 10.98
N HIS A 275 5.05 9.76 10.30
CA HIS A 275 5.42 11.09 10.83
C HIS A 275 5.86 11.09 12.32
N ASN A 276 7.03 10.53 12.62
CA ASN A 276 7.59 10.43 13.98
C ASN A 276 6.78 9.62 15.01
N LYS A 277 5.83 8.78 14.57
CA LYS A 277 5.13 7.77 15.39
C LYS A 277 4.98 6.46 14.61
N HIS A 278 4.42 5.44 15.24
CA HIS A 278 3.96 4.22 14.56
C HIS A 278 2.44 4.05 14.70
N ILE A 279 1.85 3.33 13.76
CA ILE A 279 0.45 2.92 13.78
C ILE A 279 0.32 1.44 13.45
N CYS A 280 -0.77 0.82 13.89
CA CYS A 280 -1.11 -0.53 13.47
C CYS A 280 -2.09 -0.51 12.29
N ALA A 281 -1.82 -1.36 11.29
CA ALA A 281 -2.62 -1.45 10.08
C ALA A 281 -3.11 -2.87 9.85
N CYS A 282 -4.32 -2.95 9.30
CA CYS A 282 -5.01 -4.21 9.03
C CYS A 282 -4.96 -4.55 7.54
N PRO A 283 -4.85 -5.85 7.20
CA PRO A 283 -4.89 -6.29 5.82
C PRO A 283 -6.27 -6.09 5.19
N PHE A 284 -6.35 -6.32 3.88
CA PHE A 284 -7.61 -6.25 3.14
C PHE A 284 -8.72 -7.08 3.82
N GLY A 285 -9.90 -6.47 3.94
CA GLY A 285 -11.08 -7.11 4.55
C GLY A 285 -11.03 -7.21 6.07
N MET A 286 -10.11 -6.52 6.76
CA MET A 286 -10.07 -6.42 8.23
C MET A 286 -10.14 -4.96 8.68
N VAL A 287 -10.64 -4.72 9.89
CA VAL A 287 -10.75 -3.40 10.52
C VAL A 287 -9.95 -3.35 11.81
N LEU A 288 -9.36 -2.18 12.10
CA LEU A 288 -8.63 -1.95 13.34
C LEU A 288 -9.63 -1.71 14.48
N LYS A 289 -9.46 -2.43 15.59
CA LYS A 289 -10.28 -2.25 16.79
C LYS A 289 -9.98 -0.92 17.48
N GLN A 290 -10.84 -0.55 18.42
CA GLN A 290 -10.69 0.65 19.24
C GLN A 290 -9.43 0.65 20.14
N ASP A 291 -8.83 -0.53 20.38
CA ASP A 291 -7.56 -0.65 21.09
C ASP A 291 -6.37 -0.11 20.28
N GLY A 292 -6.56 0.16 18.98
CA GLY A 292 -5.55 0.70 18.09
C GLY A 292 -4.46 -0.29 17.68
N VAL A 293 -4.56 -1.57 18.04
CA VAL A 293 -3.51 -2.58 17.81
C VAL A 293 -4.00 -3.91 17.23
N THR A 294 -5.27 -4.26 17.47
CA THR A 294 -5.84 -5.54 17.06
C THR A 294 -6.69 -5.38 15.80
N CYS A 295 -6.51 -6.27 14.83
CA CYS A 295 -7.35 -6.34 13.64
C CYS A 295 -8.40 -7.44 13.78
N GLU A 296 -9.63 -7.14 13.39
CA GLU A 296 -10.72 -8.10 13.32
C GLU A 296 -11.35 -8.13 11.92
N VAL A 297 -11.90 -9.27 11.55
CA VAL A 297 -12.75 -9.34 10.35
C VAL A 297 -14.05 -8.61 10.67
N PRO A 298 -14.43 -7.55 9.93
CA PRO A 298 -15.72 -6.94 10.09
C PRO A 298 -16.77 -7.98 9.72
N VAL A 299 -17.58 -8.37 10.71
CA VAL A 299 -18.60 -9.38 10.45
C VAL A 299 -19.70 -8.74 9.61
N HIS A 300 -19.77 -9.15 8.34
CA HIS A 300 -20.88 -8.85 7.45
C HIS A 300 -21.91 -9.97 7.56
N CYS A 301 -22.98 -9.69 8.30
CA CYS A 301 -24.13 -10.58 8.35
C CYS A 301 -24.87 -10.56 7.00
N GLN A 302 -25.39 -11.72 6.58
CA GLN A 302 -26.16 -11.81 5.34
C GLN A 302 -27.44 -10.99 5.42
N VAL A 303 -28.05 -10.68 4.27
CA VAL A 303 -29.38 -10.05 4.23
C VAL A 303 -30.36 -10.92 5.02
N GLY A 304 -31.02 -10.34 6.02
CA GLY A 304 -31.89 -11.07 6.94
C GLY A 304 -31.22 -11.58 8.22
N GLN A 305 -29.96 -11.21 8.48
CA GLN A 305 -29.26 -11.50 9.74
C GLN A 305 -28.94 -10.22 10.54
N TYR A 306 -29.05 -10.32 11.87
CA TYR A 306 -28.69 -9.28 12.84
C TYR A 306 -27.30 -9.56 13.41
N ARG A 307 -26.50 -8.50 13.60
CA ARG A 307 -25.15 -8.58 14.15
C ARG A 307 -25.19 -8.33 15.66
N CYS A 308 -24.77 -9.32 16.45
CA CYS A 308 -24.48 -9.17 17.87
C CYS A 308 -23.29 -8.22 18.08
N ASN A 309 -23.21 -7.57 19.25
CA ASN A 309 -22.10 -6.72 19.65
C ASN A 309 -20.76 -7.47 19.71
N THR A 310 -20.80 -8.78 19.96
CA THR A 310 -19.65 -9.68 19.90
C THR A 310 -19.19 -10.00 18.48
N GLY A 311 -19.98 -9.62 17.47
CA GLY A 311 -19.73 -9.86 16.06
C GLY A 311 -20.49 -11.06 15.49
N GLU A 312 -21.11 -11.93 16.29
CA GLU A 312 -21.86 -13.08 15.78
C GLU A 312 -23.11 -12.65 15.00
N CYS A 313 -23.50 -13.43 13.97
CA CYS A 313 -24.69 -13.15 13.18
C CYS A 313 -25.81 -14.13 13.55
N ILE A 314 -26.92 -13.60 14.05
CA ILE A 314 -28.16 -14.34 14.26
C ILE A 314 -29.16 -14.00 13.16
N GLN A 315 -30.21 -14.78 12.97
CA GLN A 315 -31.30 -14.39 12.07
C GLN A 315 -32.01 -13.16 12.62
N VAL A 316 -32.48 -12.24 11.76
CA VAL A 316 -33.24 -11.06 12.21
C VAL A 316 -34.50 -11.47 12.98
N SER A 317 -35.09 -12.64 12.67
CA SER A 317 -36.22 -13.22 13.41
C SER A 317 -35.89 -13.60 14.86
N LEU A 318 -34.61 -13.66 15.21
CA LEU A 318 -34.14 -13.95 16.57
C LEU A 318 -33.90 -12.68 17.38
N ARG A 319 -33.92 -11.50 16.77
CA ARG A 319 -33.82 -10.24 17.51
C ARG A 319 -35.15 -9.93 18.19
N CYS A 320 -35.12 -9.65 19.49
CA CYS A 320 -36.30 -9.34 20.30
C CYS A 320 -37.35 -10.46 20.31
N ASN A 321 -36.90 -11.71 20.39
CA ASN A 321 -37.75 -12.90 20.47
C ASN A 321 -37.97 -13.40 21.91
N HIS A 322 -37.55 -12.61 22.92
CA HIS A 322 -37.56 -12.94 24.34
C HIS A 322 -36.60 -14.06 24.76
N ARG A 323 -35.57 -14.35 23.95
CA ARG A 323 -34.50 -15.30 24.27
C ARG A 323 -33.16 -14.68 23.95
N PRO A 324 -32.17 -14.76 24.85
CA PRO A 324 -30.80 -14.35 24.54
C PRO A 324 -30.19 -15.33 23.53
N ASP A 325 -30.19 -14.96 22.25
CA ASP A 325 -29.51 -15.68 21.18
C ASP A 325 -28.13 -15.08 20.89
N CYS A 326 -27.86 -13.83 21.27
CA CYS A 326 -26.51 -13.27 21.31
C CYS A 326 -25.76 -13.65 22.61
N PRO A 327 -24.42 -13.78 22.60
CA PRO A 327 -23.62 -14.16 23.78
C PRO A 327 -23.76 -13.25 24.99
N HIS A 328 -24.17 -11.99 24.79
CA HIS A 328 -24.43 -11.01 25.85
C HIS A 328 -25.90 -10.59 25.94
N GLY A 329 -26.80 -11.28 25.23
CA GLY A 329 -28.24 -10.99 25.22
C GLY A 329 -28.60 -9.63 24.65
N ASP A 330 -27.70 -9.05 23.85
CA ASP A 330 -27.84 -7.74 23.21
C ASP A 330 -28.82 -7.73 22.02
N ASP A 331 -29.29 -8.90 21.61
CA ASP A 331 -30.44 -9.08 20.74
C ASP A 331 -31.78 -8.76 21.43
N GLU A 332 -31.82 -8.76 22.76
CA GLU A 332 -33.03 -8.52 23.58
C GLU A 332 -33.05 -7.13 24.23
N VAL A 333 -32.09 -6.26 23.90
CA VAL A 333 -32.02 -4.88 24.40
C VAL A 333 -32.47 -3.88 23.33
N ASP A 334 -33.08 -2.78 23.77
CA ASP A 334 -33.59 -1.69 22.91
C ASP A 334 -34.59 -2.14 21.81
N CYS A 335 -35.47 -3.08 22.18
CA CYS A 335 -36.54 -3.60 21.32
C CYS A 335 -37.69 -2.62 21.05
N LYS A 336 -37.54 -1.34 21.41
CA LYS A 336 -38.60 -0.32 21.30
C LYS A 336 -38.88 0.11 19.86
N GLN A 337 -38.08 -0.35 18.89
CA GLN A 337 -38.11 0.12 17.51
C GLN A 337 -37.73 -0.94 16.46
N ILE A 338 -38.07 -2.21 16.68
CA ILE A 338 -38.18 -3.13 15.53
C ILE A 338 -39.54 -2.90 14.89
N MET A 339 -39.68 -1.71 14.30
CA MET A 339 -40.73 -1.48 13.31
C MET A 339 -40.49 -2.49 12.19
N LEU A 340 -41.39 -3.48 12.11
CA LEU A 340 -41.57 -4.26 10.89
C LEU A 340 -41.70 -3.23 9.77
N SER A 341 -40.65 -3.03 8.98
CA SER A 341 -40.80 -2.36 7.69
C SER A 341 -41.66 -3.31 6.87
N CYS A 342 -42.98 -3.14 6.95
CA CYS A 342 -43.92 -3.99 6.24
C CYS A 342 -43.47 -4.04 4.77
N ALA A 343 -43.56 -5.22 4.14
CA ALA A 343 -43.19 -5.38 2.75
C ALA A 343 -43.93 -4.34 1.88
N ARG A 344 -43.30 -3.92 0.77
CA ARG A 344 -43.89 -2.94 -0.17
C ARG A 344 -45.33 -3.36 -0.52
N GLY A 345 -46.32 -2.52 -0.16
CA GLY A 345 -47.74 -2.80 -0.41
C GLY A 345 -48.55 -3.26 0.81
N MET A 346 -47.96 -3.27 2.01
CA MET A 346 -48.66 -3.56 3.27
C MET A 346 -48.80 -2.29 4.14
N PHE A 347 -49.90 -2.20 4.88
CA PHE A 347 -50.19 -1.15 5.87
C PHE A 347 -49.82 -1.65 7.27
N SER A 348 -49.06 -0.85 8.01
CA SER A 348 -48.71 -1.12 9.41
C SER A 348 -49.84 -0.66 10.33
N CYS A 349 -50.33 -1.56 11.19
CA CYS A 349 -51.20 -1.16 12.30
C CYS A 349 -50.46 -0.18 13.22
N HIS A 350 -51.20 0.71 13.88
CA HIS A 350 -50.61 1.80 14.66
C HIS A 350 -49.93 1.28 15.94
N ASP A 351 -50.41 0.16 16.48
CA ASP A 351 -49.76 -0.63 17.54
C ASP A 351 -48.39 -1.23 17.13
N GLY A 352 -48.09 -1.29 15.83
CA GLY A 352 -46.85 -1.85 15.29
C GLY A 352 -46.74 -3.37 15.40
N GLU A 353 -47.79 -4.07 15.87
CA GLU A 353 -47.76 -5.52 16.11
C GLU A 353 -48.14 -6.33 14.86
N LYS A 354 -48.86 -5.73 13.91
CA LYS A 354 -49.37 -6.41 12.71
C LYS A 354 -49.25 -5.54 11.45
N CYS A 355 -48.89 -6.17 10.34
CA CYS A 355 -49.00 -5.59 9.00
C CYS A 355 -50.17 -6.25 8.27
N VAL A 356 -51.10 -5.44 7.78
CA VAL A 356 -52.22 -5.87 6.94
C VAL A 356 -51.95 -5.50 5.48
N ASP A 357 -52.55 -6.19 4.52
CA ASP A 357 -52.41 -5.81 3.12
C ASP A 357 -53.04 -4.42 2.91
N HIS A 358 -52.47 -3.58 2.03
CA HIS A 358 -53.02 -2.25 1.78
C HIS A 358 -54.47 -2.30 1.24
N THR A 359 -54.90 -3.42 0.66
CA THR A 359 -56.30 -3.67 0.25
C THR A 359 -57.26 -3.84 1.43
N LYS A 360 -56.76 -4.15 2.63
CA LYS A 360 -57.55 -4.27 3.86
C LYS A 360 -57.72 -2.97 4.62
N ARG A 361 -57.08 -1.89 4.16
CA ARG A 361 -57.29 -0.57 4.74
C ARG A 361 -58.62 -0.01 4.25
N CYS A 362 -59.51 0.36 5.17
CA CYS A 362 -60.85 0.87 4.86
C CYS A 362 -61.74 -0.14 4.11
N ASP A 363 -61.60 -1.44 4.41
CA ASP A 363 -62.43 -2.50 3.82
C ASP A 363 -63.66 -2.85 4.68
N GLY A 364 -63.79 -2.18 5.84
CA GLY A 364 -64.90 -2.33 6.77
C GLY A 364 -64.74 -3.49 7.76
N VAL A 365 -63.57 -4.15 7.78
CA VAL A 365 -63.22 -5.21 8.72
C VAL A 365 -62.06 -4.75 9.61
N TRP A 366 -62.13 -5.00 10.91
CA TRP A 366 -61.00 -4.74 11.81
C TRP A 366 -59.97 -5.85 11.68
N ASP A 367 -59.05 -5.69 10.73
CA ASP A 367 -57.88 -6.56 10.59
C ASP A 367 -56.75 -6.14 11.54
N CYS A 368 -56.66 -4.86 11.93
CA CYS A 368 -55.80 -4.43 13.03
C CYS A 368 -56.48 -4.60 14.39
N GLN A 369 -55.71 -5.01 15.40
CA GLN A 369 -56.24 -5.28 16.74
C GLN A 369 -56.63 -3.98 17.49
N ASP A 370 -55.97 -2.88 17.14
CA ASP A 370 -56.29 -1.51 17.53
C ASP A 370 -57.31 -0.81 16.60
N GLY A 371 -57.78 -1.49 15.54
CA GLY A 371 -58.69 -0.96 14.52
C GLY A 371 -58.13 0.22 13.72
N SER A 372 -56.80 0.38 13.68
CA SER A 372 -56.14 1.50 13.00
C SER A 372 -56.26 1.48 11.47
N ASP A 373 -56.52 0.31 10.90
CA ASP A 373 -56.82 0.09 9.48
C ASP A 373 -58.14 0.70 9.02
N GLU A 374 -59.10 0.88 9.94
CA GLU A 374 -60.42 1.48 9.67
C GLU A 374 -60.54 2.93 10.16
N GLN A 375 -59.43 3.55 10.57
CA GLN A 375 -59.41 4.94 11.04
C GLN A 375 -59.04 5.93 9.92
N GLY A 376 -59.77 7.05 9.85
CA GLY A 376 -59.51 8.11 8.86
C GLY A 376 -60.00 7.79 7.43
N CYS A 377 -60.84 6.77 7.27
CA CYS A 377 -61.48 6.42 6.01
C CYS A 377 -62.53 7.47 5.65
N SER A 378 -62.23 8.29 4.64
CA SER A 378 -63.20 9.23 4.08
C SER A 378 -64.27 8.40 3.36
N HIS A 379 -65.48 8.35 3.89
CA HIS A 379 -66.62 7.68 3.24
C HIS A 379 -66.66 7.99 1.73
N MET A 380 -66.41 6.97 0.91
CA MET A 380 -66.98 6.88 -0.43
C MET A 380 -67.84 5.62 -0.48
N GLY A 381 -69.08 5.80 -0.05
CA GLY A 381 -70.17 4.91 -0.43
C GLY A 381 -70.66 5.22 -1.85
N CYS A 382 -71.07 4.14 -2.52
CA CYS A 382 -71.75 4.01 -3.81
C CYS A 382 -70.95 4.30 -5.09
#